data_AF-L8H3V6-F1
#
_entry.id   AF-L8H3V6-F1
#
_cell.length_a   1.000
_cell.length_b   1.000
_cell.length_c   1.000
_cell.angle_alpha   90.00
_cell.angle_beta   90.00
_cell.angle_gamma   90.00
#
_symmetry.space_group_name_H-M   'P 1'
#
loop_
_entity.id
_entity.type
_entity.pdbx_description
1 polymer ?
#
loop_
_entity_poly.entity_id
_entity_poly.type
_entity_poly.pdbx_seq_one_letter_code
_entity_poly.pdbx_strand_id
1 'polypeptide(L)'
;MEGVNVFRLTEKRFQGKTGSGEGQQKRRRKQKEAQPTEEPTLPWEEVIDFHNLEANSHSNRSLIIEQDVHPDADNLAPRMTKIYTLADAPGFAFIPNPFTFDEQLHWADRCVREYSASGVDVELKTINLENGANDLRLVVDFLVHQLESGKDFGHIQAYINIVLKAHGEVMVEQEHLQNDLKRLREAQRQSWARLESLFHHNLCLVAYFQNIQT
;
A
#
# COMPACT_ATOMS: atom_id res chain seq x y z
N MET A 1 -36.07 15.90 -21.87
CA MET A 1 -35.85 14.85 -20.84
C MET A 1 -34.59 15.24 -20.11
N GLU A 2 -34.76 15.74 -18.88
CA GLU A 2 -33.68 16.32 -18.08
C GLU A 2 -32.73 15.23 -17.59
N GLY A 3 -31.44 15.41 -17.86
CA GLY A 3 -30.38 14.51 -17.39
C GLY A 3 -30.16 14.68 -15.90
N VAL A 4 -30.59 13.70 -15.11
CA VAL A 4 -30.26 13.60 -13.69
C VAL A 4 -28.77 13.27 -13.59
N ASN A 5 -27.95 14.26 -13.27
CA ASN A 5 -26.53 14.08 -13.04
C ASN A 5 -26.31 13.47 -11.64
N VAL A 6 -26.24 12.13 -11.60
CA VAL A 6 -26.12 11.33 -10.36
C VAL A 6 -24.83 11.62 -9.60
N PHE A 7 -23.77 12.06 -10.28
CA PHE A 7 -22.45 12.29 -9.69
C PHE A 7 -22.35 13.54 -8.80
N ARG A 8 -23.26 14.51 -8.91
CA ARG A 8 -23.22 15.73 -8.08
C ARG A 8 -23.76 15.55 -6.66
N LEU A 9 -24.52 14.48 -6.39
CA LEU A 9 -25.10 14.23 -5.06
C LEU A 9 -24.04 13.72 -4.07
N THR A 10 -23.04 12.98 -4.56
CA THR A 10 -21.94 12.46 -3.74
C THR A 10 -20.88 13.53 -3.45
N GLU A 11 -20.53 14.40 -4.41
CA GLU A 11 -19.53 15.47 -4.19
C GLU A 11 -19.95 16.50 -3.12
N LYS A 12 -21.26 16.80 -3.00
CA LYS A 12 -21.77 17.75 -2.01
C LYS A 12 -21.60 17.29 -0.55
N ARG A 13 -21.35 16.00 -0.30
CA ARG A 13 -21.07 15.49 1.06
C ARG A 13 -19.63 15.67 1.50
N PHE A 14 -18.68 15.78 0.56
CA PHE A 14 -17.24 15.85 0.88
C PHE A 14 -16.66 17.27 0.91
N GLN A 15 -17.37 18.28 0.40
CA GLN A 15 -16.93 19.68 0.54
C GLN A 15 -17.33 20.29 1.90
N GLY A 16 -16.64 19.84 2.94
CA GLY A 16 -16.64 20.47 4.26
C GLY A 16 -15.95 21.84 4.21
N LYS A 17 -16.77 22.90 4.07
CA LYS A 17 -16.51 24.32 4.38
C LYS A 17 -15.11 24.66 4.94
N THR A 18 -14.22 25.10 4.06
CA THR A 18 -13.20 26.10 4.40
C THR A 18 -13.90 27.43 4.66
N GLY A 19 -14.07 27.81 5.92
CA GLY A 19 -14.70 29.06 6.32
C GLY A 19 -14.29 29.48 7.73
N SER A 20 -13.37 30.43 7.77
CA SER A 20 -13.00 31.39 8.83
C SER A 20 -13.70 31.28 10.20
N GLY A 21 -12.86 31.27 11.23
CA GLY A 21 -13.25 31.27 12.64
C GLY A 21 -14.11 32.47 13.04
N GLU A 22 -15.16 32.17 13.80
CA GLU A 22 -15.85 32.99 14.80
C GLU A 22 -17.21 32.32 15.09
N GLY A 23 -17.23 31.34 16.00
CA GLY A 23 -18.49 30.64 16.30
C GLY A 23 -18.42 29.44 17.25
N GLN A 24 -17.27 29.20 17.90
CA GLN A 24 -17.03 27.97 18.67
C GLN A 24 -17.80 27.89 20.00
N GLN A 25 -18.41 28.97 20.52
CA GLN A 25 -19.09 28.92 21.83
C GLN A 25 -20.61 28.69 21.78
N LYS A 26 -21.30 28.94 20.65
CA LYS A 26 -22.76 28.71 20.55
C LYS A 26 -23.16 27.30 20.11
N ARG A 27 -22.22 26.50 19.57
CA ARG A 27 -22.50 25.12 19.09
C ARG A 27 -22.60 24.06 20.19
N ARG A 28 -21.98 24.28 21.36
CA ARG A 28 -21.93 23.28 22.45
C ARG A 28 -23.26 22.98 23.16
N ARG A 29 -24.30 23.80 22.98
CA ARG A 29 -25.62 23.60 23.61
C ARG A 29 -26.70 23.00 22.71
N LYS A 30 -26.44 22.81 21.41
CA LYS A 30 -27.41 22.23 20.45
C LYS A 30 -27.06 20.84 19.94
N GLN A 31 -26.06 20.19 20.55
CA GLN A 31 -25.56 18.87 20.14
C GLN A 31 -26.07 17.70 21.00
N LYS A 32 -27.07 17.93 21.87
CA LYS A 32 -27.66 16.89 22.74
C LYS A 32 -28.99 16.30 22.25
N GLU A 33 -29.48 16.70 21.07
CA GLU A 33 -30.73 16.20 20.50
C GLU A 33 -30.61 15.96 18.98
N ALA A 34 -29.51 15.33 18.55
CA ALA A 34 -29.50 14.68 17.24
C ALA A 34 -29.66 13.17 17.49
N GLN A 35 -30.86 12.66 17.20
CA GLN A 35 -31.10 11.23 17.07
C GLN A 35 -30.03 10.61 16.16
N PRO A 36 -29.55 9.38 16.45
CA PRO A 36 -28.67 8.68 15.52
C PRO A 36 -29.44 8.55 14.21
N THR A 37 -28.99 9.27 13.19
CA THR A 37 -29.49 9.05 11.84
C THR A 37 -28.98 7.67 11.48
N GLU A 38 -29.85 6.67 11.48
CA GLU A 38 -29.55 5.35 10.95
C GLU A 38 -28.93 5.57 9.57
N GLU A 39 -27.64 5.26 9.44
CA GLU A 39 -27.02 5.22 8.13
C GLU A 39 -27.83 4.23 7.30
N PRO A 40 -28.38 4.63 6.14
CA PRO A 40 -29.07 3.67 5.30
C PRO A 40 -28.06 2.58 4.99
N THR A 41 -28.35 1.35 5.42
CA THR A 41 -27.60 0.15 5.04
C THR A 41 -27.63 0.09 3.53
N LEU A 42 -26.58 0.61 2.89
CA LEU A 42 -26.42 0.50 1.45
C LEU A 42 -26.36 -1.00 1.15
N PRO A 43 -27.13 -1.48 0.16
CA PRO A 43 -27.07 -2.88 -0.24
C PRO A 43 -25.72 -3.11 -0.92
N TRP A 44 -24.72 -3.54 -0.15
CA TRP A 44 -23.38 -3.87 -0.66
C TRP A 44 -23.42 -4.99 -1.72
N GLU A 45 -24.55 -5.70 -1.82
CA GLU A 45 -24.84 -6.74 -2.80
C GLU A 45 -24.86 -6.22 -4.25
N GLU A 46 -25.12 -4.93 -4.45
CA GLU A 46 -25.13 -4.26 -5.76
C GLU A 46 -23.75 -3.70 -6.16
N VAL A 47 -22.75 -3.76 -5.27
CA VAL A 47 -21.41 -3.23 -5.53
C VAL A 47 -20.57 -4.30 -6.23
N ILE A 48 -19.99 -3.94 -7.38
CA ILE A 48 -19.07 -4.81 -8.11
C ILE A 48 -17.72 -4.85 -7.37
N ASP A 49 -17.29 -6.05 -6.98
CA ASP A 49 -15.96 -6.29 -6.44
C ASP A 49 -14.96 -6.52 -7.58
N PHE A 50 -14.12 -5.53 -7.84
CA PHE A 50 -13.06 -5.59 -8.86
C PHE A 50 -11.82 -6.39 -8.41
N HIS A 51 -11.70 -6.74 -7.13
CA HIS A 51 -10.59 -7.54 -6.61
C HIS A 51 -10.86 -9.04 -6.75
N ASN A 52 -12.13 -9.45 -6.66
CA ASN A 52 -12.54 -10.84 -6.81
C ASN A 52 -13.78 -10.98 -7.68
N LEU A 53 -13.55 -11.06 -8.99
CA LEU A 53 -14.61 -11.22 -10.00
C LEU A 53 -15.48 -12.45 -9.74
N GLU A 54 -14.89 -13.52 -9.18
CA GLU A 54 -15.57 -14.77 -8.86
C GLU A 54 -16.34 -14.77 -7.54
N ALA A 55 -16.22 -13.73 -6.71
CA ALA A 55 -17.03 -13.57 -5.50
C ALA A 55 -18.28 -12.70 -5.74
N ASN A 56 -18.39 -12.06 -6.90
CA ASN A 56 -19.51 -11.19 -7.22
C ASN A 56 -20.84 -11.95 -7.27
N SER A 57 -21.93 -11.22 -6.99
CA SER A 57 -23.30 -11.70 -7.20
C SER A 57 -23.52 -12.08 -8.67
N HIS A 58 -24.48 -12.96 -8.94
CA HIS A 58 -24.76 -13.40 -10.32
C HIS A 58 -25.14 -12.22 -11.23
N SER A 59 -25.89 -11.26 -10.69
CA SER A 59 -26.23 -10.01 -11.38
C SER A 59 -24.98 -9.21 -11.76
N ASN A 60 -24.04 -9.01 -10.83
CA ASN A 60 -22.82 -8.25 -11.10
C ASN A 60 -21.92 -8.95 -12.11
N ARG A 61 -21.80 -10.28 -12.06
CA ARG A 61 -21.00 -11.03 -13.05
C ARG A 61 -21.55 -10.89 -14.46
N SER A 62 -22.87 -10.83 -14.63
CA SER A 62 -23.48 -10.64 -15.95
C SER A 62 -23.19 -9.27 -16.59
N LEU A 63 -22.80 -8.28 -15.78
CA LEU A 63 -22.40 -6.94 -16.25
C LEU A 63 -20.94 -6.88 -16.67
N ILE A 64 -20.10 -7.82 -16.19
CA ILE A 64 -18.66 -7.83 -16.42
C ILE A 64 -18.39 -8.56 -17.75
N ILE A 65 -17.83 -7.84 -18.72
CA ILE A 65 -17.48 -8.37 -20.04
C ILE A 65 -15.97 -8.54 -20.09
N GLU A 66 -15.53 -9.78 -20.28
CA GLU A 66 -14.11 -10.10 -20.51
C GLU A 66 -13.73 -9.80 -21.97
N GLN A 67 -12.61 -9.11 -22.15
CA GLN A 67 -12.02 -8.84 -23.45
C GLN A 67 -10.57 -9.32 -23.45
N ASP A 68 -10.25 -10.29 -24.30
CA ASP A 68 -8.87 -10.75 -24.48
C ASP A 68 -8.03 -9.65 -25.14
N VAL A 69 -6.84 -9.43 -24.57
CA VAL A 69 -5.86 -8.53 -25.17
C VAL A 69 -4.81 -9.38 -25.86
N HIS A 70 -4.71 -9.25 -27.18
CA HIS A 70 -3.59 -9.82 -27.88
C HIS A 70 -2.40 -8.87 -27.68
N PRO A 71 -1.28 -9.31 -27.09
CA PRO A 71 -0.09 -8.48 -27.01
C PRO A 71 0.35 -8.16 -28.45
N ASP A 72 0.53 -6.88 -28.75
CA ASP A 72 1.20 -6.46 -29.97
C ASP A 72 2.64 -6.99 -29.94
N ALA A 73 3.15 -7.42 -31.10
CA ALA A 73 4.42 -8.13 -31.25
C ALA A 73 5.69 -7.30 -30.94
N ASP A 74 5.53 -6.13 -30.34
CA ASP A 74 6.63 -5.30 -29.86
C ASP A 74 6.97 -5.68 -28.41
N ASN A 75 8.27 -5.88 -28.16
CA ASN A 75 8.89 -6.48 -26.96
C ASN A 75 8.66 -5.74 -25.61
N LEU A 76 7.65 -4.87 -25.53
CA LEU A 76 7.21 -4.15 -24.33
C LEU A 76 5.78 -4.50 -23.91
N ALA A 77 5.11 -5.44 -24.59
CA ALA A 77 3.73 -5.79 -24.29
C ALA A 77 3.59 -6.38 -22.86
N PRO A 78 2.64 -5.88 -22.04
CA PRO A 78 2.39 -6.44 -20.73
C PRO A 78 1.93 -7.90 -20.85
N ARG A 79 2.24 -8.72 -19.85
CA ARG A 79 1.69 -10.09 -19.65
C ARG A 79 0.18 -10.08 -19.33
N MET A 80 -0.54 -9.08 -19.83
CA MET A 80 -1.96 -8.90 -19.56
C MET A 80 -2.77 -9.70 -20.58
N THR A 81 -3.43 -10.74 -20.08
CA THR A 81 -4.24 -11.63 -20.92
C THR A 81 -5.66 -11.10 -21.10
N LYS A 82 -6.17 -10.28 -20.17
CA LYS A 82 -7.58 -9.84 -20.14
C LYS A 82 -7.74 -8.40 -19.65
N ILE A 83 -8.61 -7.65 -20.32
CA ILE A 83 -9.21 -6.39 -19.86
C ILE A 83 -10.69 -6.66 -19.61
N TYR A 84 -11.27 -5.97 -18.63
CA TYR A 84 -12.66 -6.11 -18.27
C TYR A 84 -13.39 -4.79 -18.49
N THR A 85 -14.59 -4.87 -19.06
CA THR A 85 -15.47 -3.72 -19.25
C THR A 85 -16.82 -3.98 -18.61
N LEU A 86 -17.61 -2.92 -18.41
CA LEU A 86 -18.95 -3.02 -17.84
C LEU A 86 -20.01 -2.74 -18.90
N ALA A 87 -21.02 -3.62 -18.98
CA ALA A 87 -22.10 -3.54 -19.95
C ALA A 87 -22.95 -2.25 -19.80
N ASP A 88 -23.10 -1.76 -18.57
CA ASP A 88 -23.87 -0.58 -18.20
C ASP A 88 -23.03 0.72 -18.13
N ALA A 89 -21.70 0.61 -18.21
CA ALA A 89 -20.78 1.74 -18.22
C ALA A 89 -19.85 1.71 -19.44
N PRO A 90 -20.36 2.08 -20.63
CA PRO A 90 -19.55 2.09 -21.86
C PRO A 90 -18.37 3.05 -21.73
N GLY A 91 -17.18 2.58 -22.09
CA GLY A 91 -15.92 3.33 -21.97
C GLY A 91 -15.20 3.15 -20.63
N PHE A 92 -15.81 2.49 -19.65
CA PHE A 92 -15.11 2.06 -18.44
C PHE A 92 -14.43 0.71 -18.68
N ALA A 93 -13.12 0.68 -18.50
CA ALA A 93 -12.31 -0.53 -18.52
C ALA A 93 -11.51 -0.61 -17.22
N PHE A 94 -11.41 -1.81 -16.66
CA PHE A 94 -10.56 -2.07 -15.52
C PHE A 94 -9.66 -3.27 -15.80
N ILE A 95 -8.55 -3.26 -15.08
CA ILE A 95 -7.45 -4.20 -15.23
C ILE A 95 -7.21 -4.77 -13.83
N PRO A 96 -7.50 -6.06 -13.59
CA PRO A 96 -7.07 -6.68 -12.36
C PRO A 96 -5.54 -6.69 -12.30
N ASN A 97 -4.99 -6.69 -11.09
CA ASN A 97 -3.56 -6.69 -10.87
C ASN A 97 -2.87 -7.81 -11.68
N PRO A 98 -2.05 -7.49 -12.70
CA PRO A 98 -1.52 -8.49 -13.62
C PRO A 98 -0.25 -9.17 -13.09
N PHE A 99 0.20 -8.79 -11.89
CA PHE A 99 1.46 -9.25 -11.32
C PHE A 99 1.23 -10.16 -10.12
N THR A 100 2.01 -11.22 -10.03
CA THR A 100 2.14 -11.98 -8.78
C THR A 100 2.79 -11.10 -7.69
N PHE A 101 2.70 -11.53 -6.44
CA PHE A 101 3.37 -10.84 -5.33
C PHE A 101 4.89 -10.68 -5.58
N ASP A 102 5.55 -11.73 -6.06
CA ASP A 102 6.99 -11.71 -6.37
C ASP A 102 7.32 -10.74 -7.53
N GLU A 103 6.47 -10.67 -8.54
CA GLU A 103 6.63 -9.72 -9.65
C GLU A 103 6.44 -8.27 -9.19
N GLN A 104 5.47 -8.02 -8.30
CA GLN A 104 5.28 -6.70 -7.70
C GLN A 104 6.48 -6.29 -6.86
N LEU A 105 7.03 -7.21 -6.05
CA LEU A 105 8.25 -6.97 -5.28
C LEU A 105 9.45 -6.68 -6.18
N HIS A 106 9.59 -7.41 -7.30
CA HIS A 106 10.63 -7.14 -8.29
C HIS A 106 10.53 -5.72 -8.85
N TRP A 107 9.33 -5.30 -9.26
CA TRP A 107 9.11 -3.95 -9.78
C TRP A 107 9.31 -2.89 -8.70
N ALA A 108 8.88 -3.13 -7.46
CA ALA A 108 9.10 -2.22 -6.34
C ALA A 108 10.60 -2.04 -6.06
N ASP A 109 11.37 -3.13 -5.97
CA ASP A 109 12.83 -3.08 -5.77
C ASP A 109 13.52 -2.31 -6.91
N ARG A 110 13.12 -2.58 -8.15
CA ARG A 110 13.64 -1.87 -9.32
C ARG A 110 13.34 -0.37 -9.27
N CYS A 111 12.10 0.02 -9.02
CA CYS A 111 11.70 1.42 -8.91
C CYS A 111 12.49 2.16 -7.84
N VAL A 112 12.66 1.55 -6.66
CA VAL A 112 13.42 2.14 -5.54
C VAL A 112 14.91 2.30 -5.90
N ARG A 113 15.49 1.40 -6.70
CA ARG A 113 16.90 1.50 -7.14
C ARG A 113 17.10 2.51 -8.26
N GLU A 114 16.13 2.64 -9.17
CA GLU A 114 16.19 3.59 -10.28
C GLU A 114 15.86 5.01 -9.84
N TYR A 115 15.15 5.18 -8.72
CA TYR A 115 14.89 6.47 -8.12
C TYR A 115 16.15 7.13 -7.53
N SER A 116 16.18 8.47 -7.58
CA SER A 116 17.20 9.21 -6.83
C SER A 116 17.01 9.01 -5.32
N ALA A 117 18.11 8.99 -4.56
CA ALA A 117 18.04 8.83 -3.10
C ALA A 117 17.15 9.89 -2.42
N SER A 118 17.16 11.13 -2.94
CA SER A 118 16.26 12.19 -2.48
C SER A 118 14.80 11.94 -2.84
N GLY A 119 14.54 11.35 -4.00
CA GLY A 119 13.18 10.97 -4.40
C GLY A 119 12.62 9.89 -3.48
N VAL A 120 13.39 8.82 -3.22
CA VAL A 120 12.97 7.76 -2.29
C VAL A 120 12.70 8.33 -0.90
N ASP A 121 13.55 9.24 -0.41
CA ASP A 121 13.38 9.89 0.89
C ASP A 121 12.06 10.68 0.98
N VAL A 122 11.71 11.43 -0.07
CA VAL A 122 10.43 12.16 -0.13
C VAL A 122 9.27 11.18 -0.13
N GLU A 123 9.25 10.22 -1.06
CA GLU A 123 8.14 9.26 -1.19
C GLU A 123 7.91 8.46 0.10
N LEU A 124 8.98 7.98 0.75
CA LEU A 124 8.86 7.26 2.03
C LEU A 124 8.33 8.13 3.16
N LYS A 125 8.59 9.44 3.16
CA LYS A 125 8.06 10.37 4.18
C LYS A 125 6.63 10.78 3.91
N THR A 126 6.20 10.80 2.66
CA THR A 126 4.88 11.28 2.24
C THR A 126 3.91 10.15 1.90
N ILE A 127 4.17 8.93 2.38
CA ILE A 127 3.26 7.78 2.23
C ILE A 127 1.85 8.18 2.69
N ASN A 128 0.86 7.82 1.89
CA ASN A 128 -0.54 8.10 2.18
C ASN A 128 -1.02 7.30 3.39
N LEU A 129 -1.62 8.00 4.35
CA LEU A 129 -2.19 7.41 5.57
C LEU A 129 -3.72 7.36 5.55
N GLU A 130 -4.37 7.95 4.55
CA GLU A 130 -5.83 8.14 4.50
C GLU A 130 -6.60 6.81 4.36
N ASN A 131 -6.02 5.77 3.77
CA ASN A 131 -6.69 4.47 3.59
C ASN A 131 -6.58 3.52 4.80
N GLY A 132 -6.34 4.06 6.00
CA GLY A 132 -6.02 3.25 7.18
C GLY A 132 -4.57 2.76 7.17
N ALA A 133 -3.68 3.50 6.49
CA ALA A 133 -2.24 3.22 6.37
C ALA A 133 -1.91 1.83 5.78
N ASN A 134 -2.75 1.33 4.86
CA ASN A 134 -2.43 0.12 4.09
C ASN A 134 -1.20 0.33 3.19
N ASP A 135 -0.99 1.53 2.66
CA ASP A 135 0.18 1.81 1.82
C ASP A 135 1.46 1.70 2.64
N LEU A 136 1.42 2.17 3.89
CA LEU A 136 2.51 1.99 4.85
C LEU A 136 2.74 0.51 5.17
N ARG A 137 1.68 -0.28 5.30
CA ARG A 137 1.79 -1.75 5.47
C ARG A 137 2.48 -2.42 4.29
N LEU A 138 2.13 -2.05 3.05
CA LEU A 138 2.81 -2.56 1.85
C LEU A 138 4.30 -2.21 1.83
N VAL A 139 4.66 -1.00 2.26
CA VAL A 139 6.07 -0.61 2.42
C VAL A 139 6.77 -1.47 3.47
N VAL A 140 6.12 -1.77 4.60
CA VAL A 140 6.68 -2.68 5.61
C VAL A 140 6.85 -4.09 5.05
N ASP A 141 5.87 -4.63 4.34
CA ASP A 141 5.96 -5.96 3.71
C ASP A 141 7.11 -6.02 2.71
N PHE A 142 7.30 -4.97 1.90
CA PHE A 142 8.46 -4.83 1.03
C PHE A 142 9.78 -4.83 1.83
N LEU A 143 9.91 -4.02 2.88
CA LEU A 143 11.13 -3.95 3.69
C LEU A 143 11.46 -5.28 4.39
N VAL A 144 10.44 -6.00 4.88
CA VAL A 144 10.58 -7.35 5.46
C VAL A 144 11.14 -8.30 4.41
N HIS A 145 10.53 -8.35 3.22
CA HIS A 145 10.99 -9.22 2.15
C HIS A 145 12.44 -8.90 1.73
N GLN A 146 12.81 -7.62 1.67
CA GLN A 146 14.17 -7.21 1.35
C GLN A 146 15.19 -7.66 2.41
N LEU A 147 14.83 -7.61 3.70
CA LEU A 147 15.67 -8.13 4.79
C LEU A 147 15.86 -9.64 4.71
N GLU A 148 14.80 -10.38 4.38
CA GLU A 148 14.80 -11.83 4.23
C GLU A 148 15.59 -12.29 3.00
N SER A 149 15.57 -11.51 1.92
CA SER A 149 16.41 -11.73 0.74
C SER A 149 17.90 -11.69 1.07
N GLY A 150 18.25 -10.99 2.16
CA GLY A 150 19.62 -10.91 2.65
C GLY A 150 20.56 -10.08 1.79
N LYS A 151 20.02 -9.20 0.94
CA LYS A 151 20.76 -8.29 0.06
C LYS A 151 20.64 -6.85 0.57
N ASP A 152 21.63 -6.03 0.24
CA ASP A 152 21.61 -4.56 0.43
C ASP A 152 21.21 -4.08 1.84
N PHE A 153 21.57 -4.84 2.87
CA PHE A 153 21.12 -4.60 4.26
C PHE A 153 21.30 -3.14 4.69
N GLY A 154 22.42 -2.50 4.37
CA GLY A 154 22.67 -1.09 4.71
C GLY A 154 21.66 -0.12 4.09
N HIS A 155 21.29 -0.32 2.83
CA HIS A 155 20.27 0.50 2.16
C HIS A 155 18.89 0.27 2.79
N ILE A 156 18.53 -0.99 3.04
CA ILE A 156 17.25 -1.34 3.66
C ILE A 156 17.16 -0.79 5.09
N GLN A 157 18.24 -0.83 5.88
CA GLN A 157 18.29 -0.20 7.20
C GLN A 157 18.06 1.32 7.13
N ALA A 158 18.60 1.99 6.11
CA ALA A 158 18.37 3.42 5.92
C ALA A 158 16.89 3.72 5.64
N TYR A 159 16.24 2.93 4.77
CA TYR A 159 14.81 3.07 4.49
C TYR A 159 13.93 2.79 5.71
N ILE A 160 14.25 1.74 6.49
CA ILE A 160 13.57 1.46 7.76
C ILE A 160 13.67 2.67 8.70
N ASN A 161 14.84 3.29 8.81
CA ASN A 161 15.04 4.46 9.66
C ASN A 161 14.18 5.66 9.20
N ILE A 162 14.07 5.90 7.89
CA ILE A 162 13.22 6.97 7.35
C ILE A 162 11.75 6.71 7.67
N VAL A 163 11.27 5.49 7.39
CA VAL A 163 9.87 5.11 7.64
C VAL A 163 9.53 5.19 9.12
N LEU A 164 10.38 4.68 10.01
CA LEU A 164 10.13 4.73 11.45
C LEU A 164 10.18 6.16 12.01
N LYS A 165 11.03 7.03 11.46
CA LYS A 165 11.07 8.44 11.86
C LYS A 165 9.84 9.22 11.40
N ALA A 166 9.35 8.94 10.19
CA ALA A 166 8.21 9.65 9.63
C ALA A 166 6.88 9.15 10.18
N HIS A 167 6.73 7.83 10.34
CA HIS A 167 5.44 7.18 10.58
C HIS A 167 5.40 6.36 11.87
N GLY A 168 6.48 6.32 12.66
CA GLY A 168 6.58 5.47 13.83
C GLY A 168 5.48 5.70 14.88
N GLU A 169 5.07 6.95 15.09
CA GLU A 169 3.95 7.28 16.00
C GLU A 169 2.64 6.65 15.52
N VAL A 170 2.31 6.82 14.24
CA VAL A 170 1.11 6.25 13.60
C VAL A 170 1.11 4.73 13.69
N MET A 171 2.26 4.09 13.47
CA MET A 171 2.40 2.63 13.55
C MET A 171 2.22 2.08 14.97
N VAL A 172 2.51 2.88 16.00
CA VAL A 172 2.29 2.50 17.40
C VAL A 172 0.83 2.72 17.81
N GLU A 173 0.20 3.78 17.33
CA GLU A 173 -1.20 4.10 17.65
C GLU A 173 -2.20 3.09 17.05
N GLN A 174 -1.88 2.52 15.88
CA GLN A 174 -2.77 1.61 15.17
C GLN A 174 -2.46 0.14 15.45
N GLU A 175 -3.39 -0.57 16.08
CA GLU A 175 -3.20 -1.96 16.53
C GLU A 175 -2.82 -2.91 15.38
N HIS A 176 -3.40 -2.75 14.19
CA HIS A 176 -3.08 -3.59 13.03
C HIS A 176 -1.63 -3.43 12.56
N LEU A 177 -1.06 -2.23 12.65
CA LEU A 177 0.33 -1.94 12.25
C LEU A 177 1.36 -2.39 13.29
N GLN A 178 0.97 -2.57 14.55
CA GLN A 178 1.89 -3.07 15.58
C GLN A 178 2.37 -4.49 15.27
N ASN A 179 1.54 -5.32 14.63
CA ASN A 179 1.95 -6.66 14.20
C ASN A 179 2.95 -6.60 13.05
N ASP A 180 2.79 -5.66 12.13
CA ASP A 180 3.75 -5.42 11.04
C ASP A 180 5.09 -4.88 11.59
N LEU A 181 5.07 -4.00 12.60
CA LEU A 181 6.28 -3.59 13.32
C LEU A 181 7.00 -4.75 13.98
N LYS A 182 6.27 -5.68 14.61
CA LYS A 182 6.87 -6.89 15.22
C LYS A 182 7.52 -7.78 14.16
N ARG A 183 6.86 -7.98 13.02
CA ARG A 183 7.42 -8.71 11.87
C ARG A 183 8.68 -8.04 11.35
N LEU A 184 8.65 -6.73 11.12
CA LEU A 184 9.80 -5.95 10.66
C LEU A 184 10.98 -6.06 11.61
N ARG A 185 10.72 -5.92 12.93
CA ARG A 185 11.76 -6.07 13.96
C ARG A 185 12.38 -7.46 13.95
N GLU A 186 11.57 -8.50 13.81
CA GLU A 186 12.06 -9.87 13.79
C GLU A 186 12.92 -10.15 12.55
N ALA A 187 12.45 -9.78 11.37
CA ALA A 187 13.20 -9.91 10.12
C ALA A 187 14.53 -9.14 10.19
N GLN A 188 14.51 -7.92 10.76
CA GLN A 188 15.71 -7.11 10.92
C GLN A 188 16.73 -7.78 11.85
N ARG A 189 16.26 -8.29 13.00
CA ARG A 189 17.11 -8.97 13.98
C ARG A 189 17.75 -10.22 13.41
N GLN A 190 16.97 -11.03 12.69
CA GLN A 190 17.48 -12.25 12.04
C GLN A 190 18.52 -11.92 10.97
N SER A 191 18.25 -10.93 10.12
CA SER A 191 19.18 -10.49 9.07
C SER A 191 20.49 -9.93 9.68
N TRP A 192 20.39 -9.15 10.77
CA TRP A 192 21.55 -8.67 11.52
C TRP A 192 22.35 -9.80 12.16
N ALA A 193 21.71 -10.73 12.87
CA ALA A 193 22.38 -11.85 13.51
C ALA A 193 23.19 -12.70 12.51
N ARG A 194 22.65 -12.87 11.29
CA ARG A 194 23.36 -13.55 10.20
C ARG A 194 24.62 -12.78 9.77
N LEU A 195 24.52 -11.46 9.60
CA LEU A 195 25.67 -10.62 9.25
C LEU A 195 26.71 -10.61 10.37
N GLU A 196 26.27 -10.48 11.62
CA GLU A 196 27.14 -10.50 12.81
C GLU A 196 27.91 -11.82 12.90
N SER A 197 27.25 -12.96 12.67
CA SER A 197 27.90 -14.27 12.63
C SER A 197 28.99 -14.34 11.56
N LEU A 198 28.73 -13.81 10.36
CA LEU A 198 29.72 -13.75 9.27
C LEU A 198 30.90 -12.84 9.63
N PHE A 199 30.65 -11.67 10.20
CA PHE A 199 31.71 -10.76 10.64
C PHE A 199 32.57 -11.39 11.74
N HIS A 200 31.93 -12.00 12.74
CA HIS A 200 32.64 -12.66 13.82
C HIS A 200 33.51 -13.81 13.31
N HIS A 201 32.97 -14.66 12.43
CA HIS A 201 33.72 -15.76 11.83
C HIS A 201 34.94 -15.26 11.07
N ASN A 202 34.76 -14.26 10.20
CA ASN A 202 35.85 -13.69 9.41
C ASN A 202 36.90 -13.00 10.30
N LEU A 203 36.47 -12.28 11.34
CA LEU A 203 37.38 -11.62 12.27
C LEU A 203 38.24 -12.62 13.04
N CYS A 204 37.64 -13.73 13.49
CA CYS A 204 38.36 -14.82 14.15
C CYS A 204 39.41 -15.46 13.22
N LEU A 205 39.07 -15.70 11.94
CA LEU A 205 40.03 -16.22 10.97
C LEU A 205 41.17 -15.24 10.70
N VAL A 206 40.86 -13.94 10.53
CA VAL A 206 41.88 -12.91 10.33
C VAL A 206 42.82 -12.83 11.53
N ALA A 207 42.29 -12.82 12.75
CA ALA A 207 43.09 -12.82 13.96
C ALA A 207 43.96 -14.08 14.07
N TYR A 208 43.43 -15.25 13.70
CA TYR A 208 44.21 -16.49 13.65
C TYR A 208 45.37 -16.39 12.66
N PHE A 209 45.13 -15.94 11.43
CA PHE A 209 46.18 -15.81 10.41
C PHE A 209 47.23 -14.75 10.74
N GLN A 210 46.84 -13.65 11.37
CA GLN A 210 47.78 -12.63 11.84
C GLN A 210 48.77 -13.19 12.88
N ASN A 211 48.31 -14.11 13.73
CA ASN A 211 49.14 -14.72 14.78
C ASN A 211 49.99 -15.90 14.27
N ILE A 212 49.82 -16.37 13.03
CA ILE A 212 50.64 -17.43 12.41
C ILE A 212 51.92 -16.87 11.76
N GLN A 213 51.97 -15.57 11.43
CA GLN A 213 53.14 -14.95 10.79
C GLN A 213 54.27 -14.52 11.75
N THR A 214 54.36 -15.15 12.93
CA THR A 214 55.45 -14.99 13.90
C THR A 214 56.04 -16.35 14.22
#